data_AF-A0A529Q6J1-F1
#
_entry.id   AF-A0A529Q6J1-F1
#
_cell.length_a   1.000
_cell.length_b   1.000
_cell.length_c   1.000
_cell.angle_alpha   90.00
_cell.angle_beta   90.00
_cell.angle_gamma   90.00
#
_symmetry.space_group_name_H-M   'P 1'
#
loop_
_entity.id
_entity.type
_entity.pdbx_description
1 polymer ?
#
loop_
_entity_poly.entity_id
_entity_poly.type
_entity_poly.pdbx_seq_one_letter_code
_entity_poly.pdbx_strand_id
1 'polypeptide(L)'
;YALRDQADIAPYITERRGLWHGRTSLVLRPGSVEEVSRIMRLATETGTPIVPQSGNTGLVGAQVPDKSGHDIVLSLSRLNRIREIDVLSNTVTAEAGVILQTLQEAADAADRLFPLSLAAQGSCQIGGNLSSNAGGTGVLAYGNARELCLG
;
A
#
# COMPACT_ATOMS: atom_id res chain seq x y z
N TYR A 1 -1.22 -11.33 11.31
CA TYR A 1 -0.01 -12.13 11.00
C TYR A 1 1.22 -11.31 11.34
N ALA A 2 2.25 -11.88 11.96
CA ALA A 2 3.40 -11.15 12.50
C ALA A 2 4.72 -11.82 12.10
N LEU A 3 5.62 -11.09 11.44
CA LEU A 3 6.95 -11.55 11.06
C LEU A 3 7.97 -11.10 12.11
N ARG A 4 8.82 -12.04 12.54
CA ARG A 4 9.89 -11.82 13.53
C ARG A 4 11.24 -12.36 13.07
N ASP A 5 11.23 -13.34 12.16
CA ASP A 5 12.45 -13.84 11.56
C ASP A 5 13.10 -12.76 10.69
N GLN A 6 14.42 -12.61 10.78
CA GLN A 6 15.15 -11.58 10.07
C GLN A 6 15.10 -11.79 8.54
N ALA A 7 15.06 -13.04 8.07
CA ALA A 7 14.92 -13.35 6.65
C ALA A 7 13.57 -12.90 6.10
N ASP A 8 12.49 -13.05 6.89
CA ASP A 8 11.15 -12.60 6.52
C ASP A 8 10.98 -11.07 6.60
N ILE A 9 11.71 -10.41 7.51
CA ILE A 9 11.69 -8.95 7.68
C ILE A 9 12.50 -8.23 6.60
N ALA A 10 13.58 -8.85 6.09
CA ALA A 10 14.52 -8.22 5.16
C ALA A 10 13.88 -7.48 3.98
N PRO A 11 12.83 -7.99 3.30
CA PRO A 11 12.17 -7.28 2.19
C PRO A 11 11.45 -5.98 2.58
N TYR A 12 11.15 -5.78 3.86
CA TYR A 12 10.38 -4.64 4.38
C TYR A 12 11.28 -3.49 4.85
N ILE A 13 12.58 -3.75 5.06
CA ILE A 13 13.53 -2.77 5.61
C ILE A 13 14.47 -2.19 4.54
N THR A 14 14.26 -2.53 3.28
CA THR A 14 15.03 -2.00 2.14
C THR A 14 14.10 -1.81 0.94
N GLU A 15 14.26 -0.69 0.24
CA GLU A 15 13.50 -0.41 -1.00
C GLU A 15 14.27 -0.86 -2.24
N ARG A 16 13.59 -0.98 -3.40
CA ARG A 16 14.13 -1.60 -4.62
C ARG A 16 15.47 -1.06 -5.10
N ARG A 17 15.77 0.22 -4.92
CA ARG A 17 17.03 0.82 -5.39
C ARG A 17 18.18 0.65 -4.40
N GLY A 18 17.91 0.14 -3.20
CA GLY A 18 18.91 -0.05 -2.16
C GLY A 18 19.51 1.26 -1.64
N LEU A 19 18.79 2.38 -1.73
CA LEU A 19 19.25 3.67 -1.19
C LEU A 19 18.88 3.83 0.28
N TRP A 20 17.72 3.30 0.67
CA TRP A 20 17.19 3.42 2.04
C TRP A 20 17.21 2.07 2.75
N HIS A 21 17.79 2.06 3.95
CA HIS A 21 17.92 0.88 4.80
C HIS A 21 17.49 1.22 6.22
N GLY A 22 16.53 0.45 6.71
CA GLY A 22 15.95 0.57 8.04
C GLY A 22 16.23 -0.60 8.95
N ARG A 23 15.69 -0.56 10.16
CA ARG A 23 15.67 -1.68 11.09
C ARG A 23 14.29 -1.76 11.74
N THR A 24 13.79 -2.97 11.93
CA THR A 24 12.62 -3.24 12.76
C THR A 24 12.74 -4.65 13.34
N SER A 25 12.16 -4.86 14.52
CA SER A 25 12.03 -6.19 15.12
C SER A 25 10.74 -6.90 14.71
N LEU A 26 9.80 -6.21 14.06
CA LEU A 26 8.45 -6.71 13.84
C LEU A 26 7.80 -6.10 12.60
N VAL A 27 7.29 -6.95 11.72
CA VAL A 27 6.37 -6.55 10.65
C VAL A 27 5.00 -7.16 10.91
N LEU A 28 3.98 -6.31 10.99
CA LEU A 28 2.59 -6.72 11.13
C LEU A 28 1.91 -6.73 9.77
N ARG A 29 1.20 -7.82 9.45
CA ARG A 29 0.45 -8.03 8.20
C ARG A 29 -1.02 -8.31 8.54
N PRO A 30 -1.82 -7.28 8.86
CA PRO A 30 -3.25 -7.44 9.15
C PRO A 30 -4.01 -7.93 7.90
N GLY A 31 -5.02 -8.76 8.10
CA GLY A 31 -5.91 -9.26 7.05
C GLY A 31 -7.32 -8.66 7.10
N SER A 32 -7.58 -7.72 8.02
CA SER A 32 -8.84 -7.00 8.09
C SER A 32 -8.67 -5.58 8.65
N VAL A 33 -9.67 -4.71 8.44
CA VAL A 33 -9.66 -3.34 8.96
C VAL A 33 -9.76 -3.34 10.49
N GLU A 34 -10.46 -4.32 11.07
CA GLU A 34 -10.56 -4.49 12.52
C GLU A 34 -9.20 -4.87 13.14
N GLU A 35 -8.40 -5.68 12.45
CA GLU A 35 -7.01 -5.96 12.86
C GLU A 35 -6.16 -4.68 12.83
N VAL A 36 -6.25 -3.87 11.77
CA VAL A 36 -5.56 -2.56 11.69
C VAL A 36 -5.99 -1.67 12.86
N SER A 37 -7.29 -1.55 13.11
CA SER A 37 -7.83 -0.71 14.18
C SER A 37 -7.31 -1.12 15.56
N ARG A 38 -7.27 -2.42 15.86
CA ARG A 38 -6.71 -2.93 17.13
C ARG A 38 -5.21 -2.67 17.26
N ILE A 39 -4.45 -2.84 16.18
CA ILE A 39 -3.01 -2.55 16.16
C ILE A 39 -2.77 -1.06 16.43
N MET A 40 -3.47 -0.18 15.72
CA MET A 40 -3.31 1.26 15.88
C MET A 40 -3.72 1.74 17.28
N ARG A 41 -4.80 1.17 17.84
CA ARG A 41 -5.20 1.47 19.22
C ARG A 41 -4.08 1.15 20.21
N LEU A 42 -3.53 -0.06 20.15
CA LEU A 42 -2.44 -0.47 21.03
C LEU A 42 -1.19 0.41 20.82
N ALA A 43 -0.82 0.67 19.57
CA ALA A 43 0.32 1.52 19.25
C ALA A 43 0.17 2.94 19.80
N THR A 44 -1.04 3.51 19.76
CA THR A 44 -1.34 4.79 20.40
C THR A 44 -1.24 4.70 21.92
N GLU A 45 -1.80 3.67 22.54
CA GLU A 45 -1.75 3.45 24.00
C GLU A 45 -0.30 3.31 24.51
N THR A 46 0.58 2.67 23.74
CA THR A 46 1.98 2.40 24.12
C THR A 46 2.98 3.40 23.56
N GLY A 47 2.54 4.38 22.76
CA GLY A 47 3.43 5.31 22.06
C GLY A 47 4.37 4.64 21.05
N THR A 48 3.99 3.48 20.50
CA THR A 48 4.82 2.72 19.57
C THR A 48 4.72 3.31 18.17
N PRO A 49 5.85 3.72 17.54
CA PRO A 49 5.83 4.28 16.21
C PRO A 49 5.51 3.20 15.16
N ILE A 50 4.68 3.58 14.18
CA ILE A 50 4.20 2.71 13.11
C ILE A 50 4.58 3.31 11.76
N VAL A 51 5.21 2.48 10.93
CA VAL A 51 5.51 2.82 9.53
C VAL A 51 4.56 2.04 8.63
N PRO A 52 3.53 2.69 8.04
CA PRO A 52 2.64 2.02 7.10
C PRO A 52 3.40 1.71 5.81
N GLN A 53 3.29 0.47 5.34
CA GLN A 53 3.95 0.03 4.11
C GLN A 53 2.96 -0.69 3.19
N SER A 54 2.88 -0.19 1.96
CA SER A 54 2.13 -0.82 0.87
C SER A 54 3.08 -1.67 0.00
N GLY A 55 3.14 -1.43 -1.32
CA GLY A 55 3.99 -2.17 -2.25
C GLY A 55 5.51 -1.95 -2.13
N ASN A 56 5.97 -1.14 -1.18
CA ASN A 56 7.38 -0.77 -0.99
C ASN A 56 8.09 -0.21 -2.25
N THR A 57 7.37 0.56 -3.07
CA THR A 57 7.87 1.14 -4.33
C THR A 57 8.15 2.65 -4.24
N GLY A 58 8.03 3.25 -3.05
CA GLY A 58 8.24 4.68 -2.84
C GLY A 58 9.72 5.07 -2.97
N LEU A 59 9.97 6.28 -3.49
CA LEU A 59 11.32 6.71 -3.88
C LEU A 59 11.98 7.71 -2.92
N VAL A 60 11.33 8.01 -1.80
CA VAL A 60 11.82 9.00 -0.81
C VAL A 60 12.09 8.39 0.56
N GLY A 61 12.04 7.05 0.68
CA GLY A 61 12.38 6.34 1.92
C GLY A 61 11.29 6.31 2.99
N ALA A 62 10.19 7.04 2.82
CA ALA A 62 9.14 7.19 3.84
C ALA A 62 8.48 5.88 4.30
N GLN A 63 8.52 4.83 3.47
CA GLN A 63 7.96 3.52 3.80
C GLN A 63 8.96 2.57 4.47
N VAL A 64 10.21 2.98 4.63
CA VAL A 64 11.28 2.19 5.27
C VAL A 64 11.39 2.67 6.72
N PRO A 65 11.39 1.78 7.72
CA PRO A 65 11.57 2.19 9.11
C PRO A 65 12.92 2.86 9.32
N ASP A 66 13.04 3.66 10.38
CA ASP A 66 14.31 4.31 10.67
C ASP A 66 15.39 3.30 11.12
N LYS A 67 16.59 3.80 11.43
CA LYS A 67 17.72 2.95 11.87
C LYS A 67 17.68 2.62 13.36
N SER A 68 16.77 3.20 14.14
CA SER A 68 16.69 3.01 15.58
C SER A 68 16.19 1.61 15.93
N GLY A 69 15.34 1.02 15.08
CA GLY A 69 14.71 -0.28 15.33
C GLY A 69 13.47 -0.22 16.21
N HIS A 70 13.03 0.98 16.61
CA HIS A 70 11.83 1.17 17.44
C HIS A 70 10.53 1.13 16.62
N ASP A 71 10.60 1.47 15.33
CA ASP A 71 9.46 1.43 14.42
C ASP A 71 8.97 0.01 14.18
N ILE A 72 7.64 -0.18 14.17
CA ILE A 72 7.00 -1.39 13.65
C ILE A 72 6.48 -1.10 12.24
N VAL A 73 6.80 -1.98 11.30
CA VAL A 73 6.23 -1.88 9.94
C VAL A 73 4.84 -2.50 9.93
N LEU A 74 3.86 -1.75 9.42
CA LEU A 74 2.49 -2.24 9.20
C LEU A 74 2.26 -2.43 7.69
N SER A 75 2.38 -3.67 7.22
CA SER A 75 2.20 -4.01 5.82
C SER A 75 0.74 -4.30 5.48
N LEU A 76 0.18 -3.56 4.51
CA LEU A 76 -1.20 -3.70 4.06
C LEU A 76 -1.39 -4.82 3.01
N SER A 77 -0.33 -5.57 2.69
CA SER A 77 -0.30 -6.56 1.60
C SER A 77 -1.35 -7.68 1.67
N ARG A 78 -1.91 -7.96 2.85
CA ARG A 78 -2.98 -8.97 3.02
C ARG A 78 -4.40 -8.40 2.89
N LEU A 79 -4.55 -7.07 2.83
CA LEU A 79 -5.80 -6.38 2.52
C LEU A 79 -5.87 -6.16 1.01
N ASN A 80 -6.00 -7.24 0.23
CA ASN A 80 -5.81 -7.23 -1.22
C ASN A 80 -7.06 -7.66 -2.01
N ARG A 81 -8.26 -7.48 -1.45
CA ARG A 81 -9.51 -7.80 -2.15
C ARG A 81 -10.08 -6.59 -2.89
N ILE A 82 -10.51 -6.81 -4.12
CA ILE A 82 -11.49 -5.95 -4.79
C ILE A 82 -12.85 -6.34 -4.24
N ARG A 83 -13.54 -5.41 -3.57
CA ARG A 83 -14.80 -5.67 -2.88
C ARG A 83 -15.99 -5.56 -3.82
N GLU A 84 -15.95 -4.61 -4.74
CA GLU A 84 -17.04 -4.33 -5.67
C GLU A 84 -16.53 -3.58 -6.91
N ILE A 85 -17.10 -3.89 -8.07
CA ILE A 85 -17.02 -3.09 -9.29
C ILE A 85 -18.46 -2.79 -9.72
N ASP A 86 -18.87 -1.53 -9.60
CA ASP A 86 -20.17 -1.06 -10.05
C ASP A 86 -20.03 -0.41 -11.44
N VAL A 87 -20.43 -1.16 -12.47
CA VAL A 87 -20.34 -0.74 -13.88
C VAL A 87 -21.39 0.31 -14.26
N LEU A 88 -22.46 0.47 -13.47
CA LEU A 88 -23.48 1.49 -13.71
C LEU A 88 -23.01 2.84 -13.19
N SER A 89 -22.41 2.85 -11.99
CA SER A 89 -21.88 4.06 -11.37
C SER A 89 -20.44 4.37 -11.81
N ASN A 90 -19.76 3.44 -12.50
CA ASN A 90 -18.34 3.51 -12.86
C ASN A 90 -17.42 3.68 -11.64
N THR A 91 -17.65 2.88 -10.60
CA THR A 91 -16.87 2.93 -9.36
C THR A 91 -16.27 1.56 -9.03
N VAL A 92 -15.17 1.57 -8.28
CA VAL A 92 -14.55 0.35 -7.75
C VAL A 92 -14.22 0.56 -6.28
N THR A 93 -14.62 -0.39 -5.45
CA THR A 93 -14.27 -0.44 -4.02
C THR A 93 -13.18 -1.49 -3.84
N ALA A 94 -11.99 -1.07 -3.44
CA ALA A 94 -10.83 -1.95 -3.30
C ALA A 94 -10.12 -1.76 -1.96
N GLU A 95 -9.54 -2.84 -1.42
CA GLU A 95 -8.70 -2.76 -0.24
C GLU A 95 -7.31 -2.15 -0.58
N ALA A 96 -6.69 -1.50 0.41
CA ALA A 96 -5.47 -0.72 0.22
C ALA A 96 -4.26 -1.51 -0.33
N GLY A 97 -4.21 -2.83 -0.10
CA GLY A 97 -3.17 -3.73 -0.56
C GLY A 97 -3.40 -4.31 -1.96
N VAL A 98 -4.48 -3.97 -2.65
CA VAL A 98 -4.70 -4.37 -4.05
C VAL A 98 -3.58 -3.80 -4.93
N ILE A 99 -2.95 -4.64 -5.74
CA ILE A 99 -1.93 -4.23 -6.70
C ILE A 99 -2.60 -3.42 -7.82
N LEU A 100 -1.99 -2.31 -8.24
CA LEU A 100 -2.56 -1.44 -9.28
C LEU A 100 -2.89 -2.21 -10.56
N GLN A 101 -1.96 -3.04 -11.04
CA GLN A 101 -2.17 -3.85 -12.22
C GLN A 101 -3.36 -4.82 -12.07
N THR A 102 -3.53 -5.46 -10.92
CA THR A 102 -4.68 -6.34 -10.66
C THR A 102 -6.01 -5.57 -10.72
N LEU A 103 -6.04 -4.33 -10.23
CA LEU A 103 -7.24 -3.48 -10.34
C LEU A 103 -7.54 -3.10 -11.80
N GLN A 104 -6.51 -2.77 -12.58
CA GLN A 104 -6.63 -2.46 -14.00
C GLN A 104 -7.18 -3.66 -14.78
N GLU A 105 -6.63 -4.85 -14.57
CA GLU A 105 -7.08 -6.10 -15.20
C GLU A 105 -8.54 -6.43 -14.85
N ALA A 106 -8.94 -6.20 -13.59
CA ALA A 106 -10.32 -6.41 -13.16
C ALA A 106 -11.31 -5.40 -13.78
N ALA A 107 -10.89 -4.13 -13.93
CA ALA A 107 -11.68 -3.12 -14.63
C ALA A 107 -11.82 -3.45 -16.13
N ASP A 108 -10.72 -3.86 -16.78
CA ASP A 108 -10.69 -4.23 -18.20
C ASP A 108 -11.62 -5.43 -18.48
N ALA A 109 -11.60 -6.44 -17.60
CA ALA A 109 -12.52 -7.58 -17.66
C ALA A 109 -14.01 -7.19 -17.51
N ALA A 110 -14.30 -6.02 -16.95
CA ALA A 110 -15.63 -5.42 -16.84
C ALA A 110 -15.93 -4.38 -17.93
N ASP A 111 -15.13 -4.34 -19.00
CA ASP A 111 -15.21 -3.36 -20.10
C ASP A 111 -15.10 -1.91 -19.58
N ARG A 112 -14.17 -1.69 -18.65
CA ARG A 112 -13.88 -0.38 -18.04
C ARG A 112 -12.38 -0.12 -17.98
N LEU A 113 -12.02 1.15 -17.90
CA LEU A 113 -10.64 1.60 -17.72
C LEU A 113 -10.42 2.13 -16.30
N PHE A 114 -9.45 1.58 -15.58
CA PHE A 114 -8.87 2.26 -14.42
C PHE A 114 -7.61 3.05 -14.87
N PRO A 115 -7.66 4.39 -14.93
CA PRO A 115 -6.74 5.16 -15.78
C PRO A 115 -5.37 5.46 -15.18
N LEU A 116 -5.17 5.23 -13.88
CA LEU A 116 -3.87 5.46 -13.24
C LEU A 116 -2.84 4.46 -13.78
N SER A 117 -1.76 4.92 -14.38
CA SER A 117 -0.71 4.07 -14.96
C SER A 117 0.68 4.60 -14.62
N LEU A 118 1.53 3.76 -14.04
CA LEU A 118 2.89 4.10 -13.62
C LEU A 118 3.82 2.88 -13.66
N ALA A 119 5.13 3.10 -13.79
CA ALA A 119 6.11 2.03 -14.03
C ALA A 119 6.13 0.91 -12.97
N ALA A 120 5.69 1.19 -11.75
CA ALA A 120 5.64 0.22 -10.66
C ALA A 120 4.32 -0.58 -10.57
N GLN A 121 3.41 -0.47 -11.55
CA GLN A 121 2.03 -1.00 -11.50
C GLN A 121 1.92 -2.47 -11.07
N GLY A 122 2.88 -3.32 -11.41
CA GLY A 122 2.88 -4.74 -11.02
C GLY A 122 3.25 -5.00 -9.56
N SER A 123 3.48 -3.95 -8.76
CA SER A 123 3.86 -4.08 -7.34
C SER A 123 3.41 -2.94 -6.44
N CYS A 124 3.19 -1.73 -6.97
CA CYS A 124 2.56 -0.67 -6.19
C CYS A 124 1.10 -1.06 -5.88
N GLN A 125 0.62 -0.60 -4.74
CA GLN A 125 -0.72 -0.93 -4.25
C GLN A 125 -1.55 0.34 -4.11
N ILE A 126 -2.87 0.22 -4.20
CA ILE A 126 -3.82 1.34 -4.23
C ILE A 126 -3.64 2.27 -3.02
N GLY A 127 -3.44 1.73 -1.82
CA GLY A 127 -3.19 2.53 -0.62
C GLY A 127 -1.94 3.39 -0.75
N GLY A 128 -0.83 2.82 -1.25
CA GLY A 128 0.41 3.55 -1.50
C GLY A 128 0.28 4.61 -2.61
N ASN A 129 -0.53 4.32 -3.64
CA ASN A 129 -0.82 5.28 -4.70
C ASN A 129 -1.60 6.48 -4.15
N LEU A 130 -2.62 6.24 -3.32
CA LEU A 130 -3.39 7.31 -2.67
C LEU A 130 -2.54 8.10 -1.67
N SER A 131 -1.76 7.43 -0.81
CA SER A 131 -0.91 8.10 0.20
C SER A 131 0.15 9.00 -0.42
N SER A 132 0.71 8.62 -1.57
CA SER A 132 1.73 9.42 -2.27
C SER A 132 1.14 10.39 -3.31
N ASN A 133 -0.18 10.40 -3.48
CA ASN A 133 -0.87 11.08 -4.58
C ASN A 133 -0.23 10.76 -5.94
N ALA A 134 -0.06 9.46 -6.21
CA ALA A 134 0.66 8.97 -7.37
C ALA A 134 0.09 9.54 -8.68
N GLY A 135 1.00 9.96 -9.55
CA GLY A 135 0.70 10.29 -10.93
C GLY A 135 1.25 9.24 -11.88
N GLY A 136 1.42 9.64 -13.14
CA GLY A 136 1.86 8.77 -14.21
C GLY A 136 1.58 9.40 -15.57
N THR A 137 1.74 8.62 -16.64
CA THR A 137 1.58 9.12 -18.02
C THR A 137 0.13 9.52 -18.33
N GLY A 138 -0.85 8.92 -17.65
CA GLY A 138 -2.28 9.23 -17.80
C GLY A 138 -2.75 10.52 -17.12
N VAL A 139 -1.90 11.19 -16.33
CA VAL A 139 -2.32 12.35 -15.51
C VAL A 139 -2.85 13.52 -16.34
N LEU A 140 -2.32 13.73 -17.55
CA LEU A 140 -2.76 14.81 -18.43
C LEU A 140 -4.23 14.64 -18.88
N ALA A 141 -4.74 13.41 -18.93
CA ALA A 141 -6.09 13.11 -19.38
C ALA A 141 -7.05 12.81 -18.22
N TYR A 142 -6.58 12.16 -17.16
CA TYR A 142 -7.43 11.60 -16.11
C TYR A 142 -7.11 12.10 -14.70
N GLY A 143 -6.09 12.93 -14.53
CA GLY A 143 -5.64 13.37 -13.21
C GLY A 143 -4.77 12.34 -12.47
N ASN A 144 -4.36 12.71 -11.26
CA ASN A 144 -3.56 11.86 -10.37
C ASN A 144 -4.47 11.01 -9.46
N ALA A 145 -3.88 10.22 -8.55
CA ALA A 145 -4.63 9.33 -7.67
C ALA A 145 -5.72 10.05 -6.84
N ARG A 146 -5.53 11.33 -6.50
CA ARG A 146 -6.56 12.13 -5.81
C ARG A 146 -7.80 12.34 -6.67
N GLU A 147 -7.63 12.63 -7.95
CA GLU A 147 -8.76 12.88 -8.88
C GLU A 147 -9.60 11.60 -9.12
N LEU A 148 -9.05 10.43 -8.80
CA LEU A 148 -9.71 9.14 -8.95
C LEU A 148 -10.36 8.62 -7.65
N CYS A 149 -10.24 9.37 -6.55
CA CYS A 149 -10.70 8.92 -5.23
C CYS A 149 -12.07 9.51 -4.89
N LEU A 150 -13.04 8.64 -4.61
CA LEU A 150 -14.39 9.04 -4.17
C LEU A 150 -14.59 8.95 -2.65
N GLY A 151 -13.81 8.11 -1.95
CA GLY A 151 -13.91 7.88 -0.51
C GLY A 151 -13.07 6.72 -0.01
#